data_AF-A0AAE1LYJ6-F1
#
_entry.id   AF-A0AAE1LYJ6-F1
#
_cell.length_a   1.000
_cell.length_b   1.000
_cell.length_c   1.000
_cell.angle_alpha   90.00
_cell.angle_beta   90.00
_cell.angle_gamma   90.00
#
_symmetry.space_group_name_H-M   'P 1'
#
loop_
_entity.id
_entity.type
_entity.pdbx_description
1 polymer ?
#
loop_
_entity_poly.entity_id
_entity_poly.type
_entity_poly.pdbx_seq_one_letter_code
_entity_poly.pdbx_strand_id
1 'polypeptide(L)'
;MADDTQADDLLILDEKSAPRAASRASTISEPQDTMDLDDPAATTPKPRRKKTDDAKKVTEHTEDQEEDSQEQLVVNLLEMVVGATPDDLATQQDEITSTLLRLKELQDKQPPKVSFNPSIANSRRERLEGTLIYLTSELSAIPASNWASYKKKLIRFCESETIINMEFPQRLLKVMDIVYLPEELEAIPREEFGRMQSVARVCATAAQAMGPDGENTDGLAEKWVSAKVQDLEFLKKMFGSMRNTFRASGFEHTRMPWETQD
;
A
#
# COMPACT_ATOMS: atom_id res chain seq x y z
N MET A 1 17.34 -56.91 40.48
CA MET A 1 16.70 -58.10 39.88
C MET A 1 15.89 -57.56 38.70
N ALA A 2 16.48 -57.25 37.54
CA ALA A 2 17.21 -58.07 36.55
C ALA A 2 16.25 -58.90 35.67
N ASP A 3 16.06 -58.40 34.44
CA ASP A 3 15.88 -59.04 33.10
C ASP A 3 15.01 -58.09 32.26
N ASP A 4 15.52 -57.22 31.37
CA ASP A 4 16.40 -57.37 30.19
C ASP A 4 15.83 -58.28 29.09
N THR A 5 15.21 -57.62 28.10
CA THR A 5 14.98 -58.15 26.75
C THR A 5 15.67 -57.19 25.78
N GLN A 6 16.85 -57.58 25.30
CA GLN A 6 17.62 -56.87 24.30
C GLN A 6 17.57 -57.68 23.01
N ALA A 7 17.09 -57.05 21.94
CA ALA A 7 17.20 -57.56 20.58
C ALA A 7 18.10 -56.60 19.80
N ASP A 8 19.11 -57.20 19.19
CA ASP A 8 20.08 -56.66 18.25
C ASP A 8 19.41 -55.93 17.06
N ASP A 9 20.02 -54.87 16.52
CA ASP A 9 20.92 -55.05 15.37
C ASP A 9 21.69 -53.78 15.02
N LEU A 10 22.95 -53.99 14.65
CA LEU A 10 24.03 -53.02 14.51
C LEU A 10 24.47 -53.06 13.05
N LEU A 11 24.25 -52.00 12.27
CA LEU A 11 24.88 -51.84 10.96
C LEU A 11 25.57 -50.49 10.82
N ILE A 12 26.90 -50.60 10.92
CA ILE A 12 27.92 -49.65 10.49
C ILE A 12 27.98 -49.67 8.96
N LEU A 13 28.07 -48.51 8.31
CA LEU A 13 28.88 -48.33 7.10
C LEU A 13 29.39 -46.88 7.04
N ASP A 14 30.68 -46.77 7.34
CA ASP A 14 31.57 -45.64 7.09
C ASP A 14 32.13 -45.82 5.66
N GLU A 15 32.01 -44.82 4.79
CA GLU A 15 32.75 -44.81 3.53
C GLU A 15 33.42 -43.44 3.29
N LYS A 16 34.73 -43.53 3.25
CA LYS A 16 35.73 -42.48 3.11
C LYS A 16 36.15 -42.38 1.65
N SER A 17 36.10 -41.20 1.03
CA SER A 17 36.99 -40.84 -0.08
C SER A 17 37.08 -39.32 -0.30
N ALA A 18 38.30 -38.80 -0.25
CA ALA A 18 38.72 -37.47 -0.68
C ALA A 18 39.48 -37.58 -2.04
N PRO A 19 40.19 -36.54 -2.51
CA PRO A 19 39.73 -35.28 -3.11
C PRO A 19 40.14 -35.20 -4.61
N ARG A 20 39.59 -34.25 -5.38
CA ARG A 20 40.19 -33.86 -6.67
C ARG A 20 39.98 -32.38 -6.98
N ALA A 21 41.09 -31.66 -7.01
CA ALA A 21 41.21 -30.34 -7.59
C ALA A 21 41.15 -30.41 -9.12
N ALA A 22 40.52 -29.42 -9.73
CA ALA A 22 40.82 -28.98 -11.09
C ALA A 22 40.55 -27.47 -11.19
N SER A 23 41.63 -26.72 -11.31
CA SER A 23 41.65 -25.32 -11.71
C SER A 23 40.95 -25.12 -13.05
N ARG A 24 40.25 -24.00 -13.19
CA ARG A 24 40.28 -23.21 -14.43
C ARG A 24 39.98 -21.75 -14.13
N ALA A 25 41.05 -20.96 -14.12
CA ALA A 25 41.01 -19.54 -14.38
C ALA A 25 40.60 -19.32 -15.85
N SER A 26 39.80 -18.28 -16.09
CA SER A 26 39.81 -17.54 -17.35
C SER A 26 39.70 -16.06 -17.04
N THR A 27 40.79 -15.37 -17.34
CA THR A 27 40.95 -13.92 -17.41
C THR A 27 40.87 -13.52 -18.90
N ILE A 28 40.54 -12.25 -19.15
CA ILE A 28 40.78 -11.46 -20.39
C ILE A 28 39.71 -11.58 -21.49
N SER A 29 38.90 -10.52 -21.68
CA SER A 29 39.11 -9.51 -22.74
C SER A 29 38.00 -8.44 -22.73
N GLU A 30 38.42 -7.18 -22.63
CA GLU A 30 37.71 -6.02 -23.18
C GLU A 30 37.55 -6.17 -24.70
N PRO A 31 36.61 -5.42 -25.29
CA PRO A 31 37.03 -4.48 -26.30
C PRO A 31 36.54 -3.07 -25.99
N GLN A 32 37.50 -2.15 -25.87
CA GLN A 32 37.28 -0.78 -26.33
C GLN A 32 36.95 -0.86 -27.82
N ASP A 33 35.84 -0.27 -28.23
CA ASP A 33 35.78 0.37 -29.53
C ASP A 33 35.02 1.69 -29.40
N THR A 34 35.83 2.72 -29.55
CA THR A 34 35.48 4.12 -29.75
C THR A 34 34.75 4.28 -31.07
N MET A 35 33.53 4.80 -31.05
CA MET A 35 33.01 5.59 -32.17
C MET A 35 32.36 6.85 -31.61
N ASP A 36 33.19 7.89 -31.54
CA ASP A 36 32.76 9.30 -31.62
C ASP A 36 32.04 9.51 -32.95
N LEU A 37 30.76 9.89 -32.92
CA LEU A 37 30.12 10.64 -34.00
C LEU A 37 29.02 11.54 -33.39
N ASP A 38 29.32 12.82 -33.43
CA ASP A 38 28.52 14.04 -33.27
C ASP A 38 26.99 13.92 -33.15
N ASP A 39 26.42 14.59 -32.14
CA ASP A 39 25.16 15.31 -32.33
C ASP A 39 25.06 16.57 -31.42
N PRO A 40 24.45 17.66 -31.89
CA PRO A 40 24.78 19.02 -31.46
C PRO A 40 23.91 19.59 -30.34
N ALA A 41 24.55 20.49 -29.59
CA ALA A 41 24.03 21.72 -29.01
C ALA A 41 22.71 21.66 -28.21
N ALA A 42 22.88 21.66 -26.89
CA ALA A 42 21.87 22.10 -25.93
C ALA A 42 21.42 23.55 -26.21
N THR A 43 20.15 23.73 -26.57
CA THR A 43 19.47 25.04 -26.51
C THR A 43 18.37 25.01 -25.46
N THR A 44 18.57 25.77 -24.40
CA THR A 44 17.59 26.18 -23.40
C THR A 44 16.57 27.16 -24.00
N PRO A 45 15.26 27.04 -23.71
CA PRO A 45 14.31 28.12 -23.95
C PRO A 45 14.03 28.90 -22.66
N LYS A 46 14.35 30.20 -22.70
CA LYS A 46 13.91 31.23 -21.72
C LYS A 46 12.37 31.38 -21.73
N PRO A 47 11.74 31.65 -20.58
CA PRO A 47 10.32 31.98 -20.53
C PRO A 47 10.06 33.43 -20.96
N ARG A 48 9.13 33.61 -21.91
CA ARG A 48 8.74 34.91 -22.46
C ARG A 48 7.50 35.43 -21.73
N ARG A 49 7.67 36.50 -20.96
CA ARG A 49 6.58 37.35 -20.43
C ARG A 49 5.78 37.93 -21.60
N LYS A 50 4.45 37.84 -21.55
CA LYS A 50 3.56 38.77 -22.25
C LYS A 50 2.42 39.16 -21.32
N LYS A 51 2.43 40.42 -20.92
CA LYS A 51 1.40 41.13 -20.17
C LYS A 51 0.61 41.94 -21.20
N THR A 52 -0.70 41.80 -21.23
CA THR A 52 -1.65 42.82 -21.72
C THR A 52 -2.96 42.60 -21.00
N ASP A 53 -3.28 43.58 -20.14
CA ASP A 53 -4.59 43.90 -19.58
C ASP A 53 -5.59 44.19 -20.73
N ASP A 54 -6.83 43.70 -20.67
CA ASP A 54 -7.96 44.46 -20.11
C ASP A 54 -9.34 43.80 -20.39
N ALA A 55 -10.04 43.59 -19.27
CA ALA A 55 -11.47 43.63 -19.00
C ALA A 55 -12.55 43.42 -20.10
N LYS A 56 -13.38 42.38 -19.89
CA LYS A 56 -14.83 42.62 -19.65
C LYS A 56 -15.49 41.50 -18.82
N LYS A 57 -16.02 41.96 -17.69
CA LYS A 57 -16.79 41.34 -16.61
C LYS A 57 -18.11 40.71 -17.09
N VAL A 58 -18.39 39.46 -16.70
CA VAL A 58 -19.71 39.01 -16.21
C VAL A 58 -19.47 37.95 -15.12
N THR A 59 -20.03 38.28 -13.97
CA THR A 59 -20.13 37.55 -12.70
C THR A 59 -20.83 36.20 -12.81
N GLU A 60 -20.26 35.16 -12.20
CA GLU A 60 -21.04 34.22 -11.39
C GLU A 60 -20.12 33.54 -10.36
N HIS A 61 -20.64 33.46 -9.14
CA HIS A 61 -19.97 32.99 -7.93
C HIS A 61 -19.27 31.64 -8.11
N THR A 62 -18.02 31.56 -7.72
CA THR A 62 -17.46 30.33 -7.17
C THR A 62 -16.85 30.72 -5.85
N GLU A 63 -17.51 30.26 -4.79
CA GLU A 63 -17.09 30.43 -3.42
C GLU A 63 -15.61 30.05 -3.29
N ASP A 64 -14.82 30.98 -2.77
CA ASP A 64 -13.51 30.69 -2.23
C ASP A 64 -13.68 29.56 -1.21
N GLN A 65 -13.32 28.33 -1.59
CA GLN A 65 -13.08 27.28 -0.62
C GLN A 65 -11.80 27.67 0.12
N GLU A 66 -11.94 28.44 1.18
CA GLU A 66 -10.96 28.43 2.26
C GLU A 66 -10.86 26.96 2.72
N GLU A 67 -9.71 26.34 2.45
CA GLU A 67 -9.35 25.05 3.06
C GLU A 67 -9.25 25.27 4.57
N ASP A 68 -10.39 25.16 5.26
CA ASP A 68 -10.45 25.26 6.71
C ASP A 68 -9.51 24.20 7.32
N SER A 69 -8.48 24.67 8.00
CA SER A 69 -7.56 23.80 8.71
C SER A 69 -8.28 23.13 9.89
N GLN A 70 -7.86 21.93 10.25
CA GLN A 70 -8.42 21.20 11.39
C GLN A 70 -8.36 22.02 12.68
N GLU A 71 -7.29 22.79 12.87
CA GLU A 71 -7.10 23.67 14.03
C GLU A 71 -8.12 24.80 14.04
N GLN A 72 -8.43 25.39 12.88
CA GLN A 72 -9.44 26.44 12.76
C GLN A 72 -10.84 25.94 13.12
N LEU A 73 -11.22 24.75 12.63
CA LEU A 73 -12.53 24.16 12.94
C LEU A 73 -12.66 23.83 14.44
N VAL A 74 -11.59 23.39 15.10
CA VAL A 74 -11.59 23.12 16.55
C VAL A 74 -11.72 24.42 17.35
N VAL A 75 -11.03 25.50 16.95
CA VAL A 75 -11.16 26.81 17.59
C VAL A 75 -12.57 27.36 17.42
N ASN A 76 -13.14 27.29 16.21
CA ASN A 76 -14.52 27.72 15.96
C ASN A 76 -15.52 26.92 16.80
N LEU A 77 -15.32 25.60 16.94
CA LEU A 77 -16.17 24.75 17.79
C LEU A 77 -16.05 25.13 19.27
N LEU A 78 -14.85 25.43 19.73
CA LEU A 78 -14.61 25.91 21.10
C LEU A 78 -15.27 27.26 21.33
N GLU A 79 -15.18 28.20 20.39
CA GLU A 79 -15.86 29.50 20.51
C GLU A 79 -17.38 29.37 20.55
N MET A 80 -17.98 28.46 19.79
CA MET A 80 -19.42 28.19 19.84
C MET A 80 -19.89 27.55 21.16
N VAL A 81 -19.03 26.76 21.82
CA VAL A 81 -19.42 26.00 23.02
C VAL A 81 -19.00 26.71 24.32
N VAL A 82 -17.94 27.53 24.29
CA VAL A 82 -17.42 28.21 25.48
C VAL A 82 -18.35 29.34 25.89
N GLY A 83 -19.00 29.18 27.04
CA GLY A 83 -19.89 30.18 27.62
C GLY A 83 -21.30 30.20 27.04
N ALA A 84 -21.63 29.29 26.12
CA ALA A 84 -22.97 29.15 25.56
C ALA A 84 -23.96 28.58 26.59
N THR A 85 -25.15 29.17 26.66
CA THR A 85 -26.26 28.62 27.45
C THR A 85 -26.94 27.47 26.69
N PRO A 86 -27.74 26.63 27.35
CA PRO A 86 -28.44 25.53 26.68
C PRO A 86 -29.33 25.97 25.50
N ASP A 87 -29.93 27.17 25.59
CA ASP A 87 -30.74 27.74 24.50
C ASP A 87 -29.87 28.25 23.33
N ASP A 88 -28.66 28.75 23.62
CA ASP A 88 -27.69 29.14 22.59
C ASP A 88 -27.16 27.91 21.83
N LEU A 89 -26.89 26.82 22.54
CA LEU A 89 -26.47 25.55 21.92
C LEU A 89 -27.58 24.94 21.06
N ALA A 90 -28.85 25.08 21.46
CA ALA A 90 -29.99 24.61 20.67
C ALA A 90 -30.16 25.42 19.38
N THR A 91 -29.86 26.73 19.41
CA THR A 91 -29.93 27.59 18.21
C THR A 91 -28.73 27.44 17.29
N GLN A 92 -27.55 27.08 17.83
CA GLN A 92 -26.32 26.81 17.08
C GLN A 92 -26.14 25.33 16.69
N GLN A 93 -27.12 24.47 16.98
CA GLN A 93 -27.00 23.02 16.80
C GLN A 93 -26.62 22.62 15.38
N ASP A 94 -27.20 23.27 14.36
CA ASP A 94 -26.92 22.97 12.95
C ASP A 94 -25.48 23.35 12.57
N GLU A 95 -24.96 24.44 13.13
CA GLU A 95 -23.60 24.96 12.88
C GLU A 95 -22.53 24.14 13.62
N ILE A 96 -22.83 23.72 14.85
CA ILE A 96 -22.01 22.75 15.60
C ILE A 96 -21.96 21.42 14.84
N THR A 97 -23.10 20.94 14.35
CA THR A 97 -23.19 19.68 13.61
C THR A 97 -22.43 19.73 12.29
N SER A 98 -22.55 20.83 11.53
CA SER A 98 -21.83 20.99 10.26
C SER A 98 -20.32 21.08 10.48
N THR A 99 -19.88 21.79 11.52
CA THR A 99 -18.46 21.91 11.89
C THR A 99 -17.88 20.56 12.33
N LEU A 100 -18.63 19.78 13.11
CA LEU A 100 -18.25 18.42 13.50
C LEU A 100 -18.18 17.46 12.32
N LEU A 101 -19.13 17.54 11.38
CA LEU A 101 -19.10 16.73 10.16
C LEU A 101 -17.89 17.06 9.29
N ARG A 102 -17.53 18.34 9.17
CA ARG A 102 -16.35 18.78 8.42
C ARG A 102 -15.05 18.33 9.09
N LEU A 103 -14.97 18.42 10.42
CA LEU A 103 -13.86 17.87 11.21
C LEU A 103 -13.71 16.36 11.01
N LYS A 104 -14.83 15.64 11.03
CA LYS A 104 -14.86 14.21 10.79
C LYS A 104 -14.38 13.88 9.38
N GLU A 105 -14.83 14.61 8.36
CA GLU A 105 -14.39 14.38 6.98
C GLU A 105 -12.88 14.62 6.81
N LEU A 106 -12.32 15.63 7.48
CA LEU A 106 -10.86 15.85 7.51
C LEU A 106 -10.12 14.75 8.29
N GLN A 107 -10.71 14.21 9.36
CA GLN A 107 -10.14 13.10 10.12
C GLN A 107 -10.18 11.78 9.34
N ASP A 108 -11.28 11.50 8.62
CA ASP A 108 -11.45 10.31 7.78
C ASP A 108 -10.52 10.34 6.55
N LYS A 109 -10.14 11.55 6.08
CA LYS A 109 -9.14 11.77 5.03
C LYS A 109 -7.70 11.74 5.54
N GLN A 110 -7.47 11.95 6.83
CA GLN A 110 -6.15 11.75 7.41
C GLN A 110 -5.88 10.25 7.54
N PRO A 111 -4.69 9.76 7.14
CA PRO A 111 -4.27 8.44 7.56
C PRO A 111 -4.32 8.39 9.09
N PRO A 112 -4.74 7.27 9.71
CA PRO A 112 -4.88 7.17 11.15
C PRO A 112 -3.58 7.60 11.83
N LYS A 113 -3.58 8.80 12.43
CA LYS A 113 -2.48 9.32 13.24
C LYS A 113 -2.49 8.57 14.57
N VAL A 114 -1.99 7.36 14.55
CA VAL A 114 -1.61 6.66 15.78
C VAL A 114 -0.11 6.81 15.87
N SER A 115 0.35 7.80 16.64
CA SER A 115 1.67 7.71 17.25
C SER A 115 1.63 6.50 18.19
N PHE A 116 1.86 5.31 17.63
CA PHE A 116 2.07 4.12 18.44
C PHE A 116 3.35 4.41 19.21
N ASN A 117 3.25 4.63 20.51
CA ASN A 117 4.43 4.69 21.36
C ASN A 117 4.91 3.24 21.51
N PRO A 118 5.97 2.82 20.79
CA PRO A 118 6.36 1.40 20.71
C PRO A 118 6.79 0.84 22.06
N SER A 119 7.07 1.73 23.01
CA SER A 119 7.56 1.51 24.38
C SER A 119 6.66 0.65 25.29
N ILE A 120 5.46 0.24 24.88
CA ILE A 120 4.49 -0.45 25.77
C ILE A 120 4.38 -1.96 25.50
N ALA A 121 4.85 -2.47 24.36
CA ALA A 121 4.74 -3.89 24.04
C ALA A 121 6.13 -4.54 24.00
N ASN A 122 6.32 -5.57 24.84
CA ASN A 122 7.62 -6.20 25.07
C ASN A 122 8.05 -7.13 23.93
N SER A 123 7.17 -7.41 22.97
CA SER A 123 7.46 -8.29 21.83
C SER A 123 6.88 -7.79 20.49
N ARG A 124 7.52 -8.18 19.37
CA ARG A 124 7.02 -7.94 17.99
C ARG A 124 5.60 -8.47 17.78
N ARG A 125 5.30 -9.60 18.42
CA ARG A 125 3.98 -10.24 18.36
C ARG A 125 2.93 -9.35 19.00
N GLU A 126 3.18 -8.85 20.21
CA GLU A 126 2.27 -7.94 20.91
C GLU A 126 2.05 -6.65 20.13
N ARG A 127 3.11 -6.08 19.53
CA ARG A 127 2.98 -4.89 18.67
C ARG A 127 2.14 -5.15 17.44
N LEU A 128 2.34 -6.29 16.77
CA LEU A 128 1.49 -6.70 15.66
C LEU A 128 0.03 -6.86 16.12
N GLU A 129 -0.23 -7.66 17.15
CA GLU A 129 -1.59 -7.95 17.63
C GLU A 129 -2.30 -6.66 18.09
N GLY A 130 -1.60 -5.78 18.81
CA GLY A 130 -2.11 -4.47 19.23
C GLY A 130 -2.45 -3.58 18.04
N THR A 131 -1.58 -3.53 17.02
CA THR A 131 -1.83 -2.71 15.83
C THR A 131 -3.00 -3.22 15.00
N LEU A 132 -3.17 -4.54 14.89
CA LEU A 132 -4.27 -5.16 14.13
C LEU A 132 -5.66 -4.82 14.71
N ILE A 133 -5.77 -4.47 15.99
CA ILE A 133 -7.05 -4.04 16.60
C ILE A 133 -7.55 -2.74 15.94
N TYR A 134 -6.64 -1.84 15.57
CA TYR A 134 -6.99 -0.54 14.99
C TYR A 134 -7.32 -0.61 13.50
N LEU A 135 -6.94 -1.70 12.82
CA LEU A 135 -7.21 -1.91 11.40
C LEU A 135 -8.58 -2.57 11.14
N THR A 136 -9.55 -2.40 12.04
CA THR A 136 -10.84 -3.13 11.96
C THR A 136 -11.56 -2.88 10.63
N SER A 137 -11.54 -1.64 10.11
CA SER A 137 -12.09 -1.29 8.80
C SER A 137 -11.41 -2.03 7.66
N GLU A 138 -10.09 -2.00 7.61
CA GLU A 138 -9.30 -2.63 6.54
C GLU A 138 -9.42 -4.14 6.58
N LEU A 139 -9.36 -4.74 7.77
CA LEU A 139 -9.47 -6.17 7.97
C LEU A 139 -10.87 -6.69 7.62
N SER A 140 -11.91 -5.87 7.75
CA SER A 140 -13.28 -6.26 7.34
C SER A 140 -13.43 -6.44 5.82
N ALA A 141 -12.55 -5.82 5.02
CA ALA A 141 -12.54 -6.00 3.58
C ALA A 141 -11.91 -7.33 3.13
N ILE A 142 -11.17 -8.01 4.01
CA ILE A 142 -10.55 -9.31 3.76
C ILE A 142 -11.51 -10.42 4.23
N PRO A 143 -11.77 -11.46 3.42
CA PRO A 143 -12.57 -12.59 3.86
C PRO A 143 -12.05 -13.19 5.16
N ALA A 144 -12.95 -13.37 6.14
CA ALA A 144 -12.57 -13.82 7.48
C ALA A 144 -11.84 -15.18 7.48
N SER A 145 -12.21 -16.08 6.56
CA SER A 145 -11.53 -17.37 6.35
C SER A 145 -10.06 -17.21 5.96
N ASN A 146 -9.79 -16.29 5.04
CA ASN A 146 -8.44 -15.99 4.54
C ASN A 146 -7.63 -15.31 5.64
N TRP A 147 -8.22 -14.30 6.28
CA TRP A 147 -7.58 -13.52 7.34
C TRP A 147 -7.14 -14.39 8.52
N ALA A 148 -7.95 -15.36 8.95
CA ALA A 148 -7.56 -16.27 10.03
C ALA A 148 -6.28 -17.05 9.71
N SER A 149 -6.13 -17.52 8.47
CA SER A 149 -4.91 -18.19 8.00
C SER A 149 -3.73 -17.22 7.92
N TYR A 150 -3.94 -16.01 7.41
CA TYR A 150 -2.87 -15.00 7.29
C TYR A 150 -2.36 -14.55 8.64
N LYS A 151 -3.26 -14.25 9.59
CA LYS A 151 -2.91 -13.88 10.96
C LYS A 151 -2.02 -14.95 11.60
N LYS A 152 -2.34 -16.23 11.42
CA LYS A 152 -1.52 -17.35 11.92
C LYS A 152 -0.10 -17.35 11.31
N LYS A 153 0.01 -17.09 10.00
CA LYS A 153 1.32 -17.00 9.31
C LYS A 153 2.12 -15.78 9.75
N LEU A 154 1.48 -14.63 9.93
CA LEU A 154 2.12 -13.40 10.43
C LEU A 154 2.64 -13.57 11.85
N ILE A 155 1.85 -14.17 12.75
CA ILE A 155 2.29 -14.47 14.12
C ILE A 155 3.52 -15.40 14.11
N ARG A 156 3.49 -16.48 13.32
CA ARG A 156 4.64 -17.37 13.16
C ARG A 156 5.87 -16.63 12.62
N PHE A 157 5.67 -15.67 11.71
CA PHE A 157 6.75 -14.85 11.18
C PHE A 157 7.36 -13.93 12.25
N CYS A 158 6.54 -13.31 13.12
CA CYS A 158 7.01 -12.53 14.27
C CYS A 158 7.91 -13.32 15.23
N GLU A 159 7.60 -14.60 15.40
CA GLU A 159 8.32 -15.54 16.28
C GLU A 159 9.59 -16.10 15.65
N SER A 160 9.82 -15.87 14.36
CA SER A 160 11.00 -16.37 13.65
C SER A 160 12.25 -15.53 13.96
N GLU A 161 13.41 -16.17 14.00
CA GLU A 161 14.70 -15.47 14.14
C GLU A 161 15.02 -14.59 12.93
N THR A 162 14.45 -14.92 11.76
CA THR A 162 14.73 -14.22 10.50
C THR A 162 14.37 -12.74 10.54
N ILE A 163 13.37 -12.37 11.34
CA ILE A 163 12.87 -10.99 11.41
C ILE A 163 13.77 -10.06 12.23
N ILE A 164 14.69 -10.60 13.04
CA ILE A 164 15.48 -9.83 14.02
C ILE A 164 16.29 -8.73 13.34
N ASN A 165 16.88 -9.02 12.18
CA ASN A 165 17.77 -8.13 11.45
C ASN A 165 17.15 -7.61 10.14
N MET A 166 15.84 -7.77 9.96
CA MET A 166 15.18 -7.33 8.73
C MET A 166 14.83 -5.85 8.81
N GLU A 167 15.20 -5.11 7.78
CA GLU A 167 14.74 -3.73 7.54
C GLU A 167 13.30 -3.72 7.04
N PHE A 168 12.61 -2.57 7.15
CA PHE A 168 11.23 -2.42 6.69
C PHE A 168 10.92 -3.01 5.32
N PRO A 169 11.70 -2.76 4.24
CA PRO A 169 11.40 -3.31 2.92
C PRO A 169 11.43 -4.85 2.87
N GLN A 170 12.32 -5.48 3.65
CA GLN A 170 12.44 -6.93 3.71
C GLN A 170 11.26 -7.55 4.46
N ARG A 171 10.85 -6.93 5.57
CA ARG A 171 9.65 -7.36 6.31
C ARG A 171 8.40 -7.19 5.46
N LEU A 172 8.26 -6.05 4.78
CA LEU A 172 7.16 -5.77 3.88
C LEU A 172 7.04 -6.82 2.77
N LEU A 173 8.15 -7.20 2.14
CA LEU A 173 8.15 -8.26 1.12
C LEU A 173 7.60 -9.59 1.68
N LYS A 174 8.00 -9.99 2.89
CA LYS A 174 7.47 -11.20 3.54
C LYS A 174 5.99 -11.08 3.89
N VAL A 175 5.54 -9.91 4.33
CA VAL A 175 4.12 -9.67 4.59
C VAL A 175 3.31 -9.73 3.29
N MET A 176 3.84 -9.18 2.20
CA MET A 176 3.22 -9.27 0.88
C MET A 176 3.07 -10.73 0.43
N ASP A 177 4.08 -11.57 0.61
CA ASP A 177 4.00 -13.00 0.30
C ASP A 177 2.90 -13.71 1.10
N ILE A 178 2.67 -13.28 2.34
CA ILE A 178 1.68 -13.89 3.24
C ILE A 178 0.26 -13.43 2.92
N VAL A 179 0.06 -12.14 2.64
CA VAL A 179 -1.26 -11.49 2.54
C VAL A 179 -1.53 -10.95 1.15
N TYR A 180 -0.66 -10.07 0.64
CA TYR A 180 -0.93 -9.33 -0.60
C TYR A 180 -1.07 -10.23 -1.82
N LEU A 181 -0.11 -11.12 -2.07
CA LEU A 181 -0.09 -11.94 -3.28
C LEU A 181 -1.28 -12.93 -3.36
N PRO A 182 -1.62 -13.68 -2.30
CA PRO A 182 -2.81 -14.53 -2.33
C PRO A 182 -4.10 -13.73 -2.59
N GLU A 183 -4.22 -12.55 -2.00
CA GLU A 183 -5.39 -11.68 -2.16
C GLU A 183 -5.43 -11.06 -3.56
N GLU A 184 -4.29 -10.69 -4.14
CA GLU A 184 -4.17 -10.16 -5.50
C GLU A 184 -4.72 -11.17 -6.53
N LEU A 185 -4.37 -12.44 -6.38
CA LEU A 185 -4.82 -13.53 -7.26
C LEU A 185 -6.34 -13.74 -7.21
N GLU A 186 -6.99 -13.43 -6.09
CA GLU A 186 -8.45 -13.60 -5.93
C GLU A 186 -9.24 -12.33 -6.25
N ALA A 187 -8.75 -11.17 -5.78
CA ALA A 187 -9.48 -9.91 -5.78
C ALA A 187 -9.34 -9.13 -7.10
N ILE A 188 -8.15 -9.16 -7.74
CA ILE A 188 -7.93 -8.43 -9.01
C ILE A 188 -8.83 -8.97 -10.13
N PRO A 189 -8.95 -10.29 -10.36
CA PRO A 189 -9.85 -10.81 -11.41
C PRO A 189 -11.33 -10.48 -11.17
N ARG A 190 -11.72 -10.24 -9.91
CA ARG A 190 -13.07 -9.84 -9.49
C ARG A 190 -13.25 -8.33 -9.45
N GLU A 191 -12.20 -7.57 -9.74
CA GLU A 191 -12.17 -6.10 -9.68
C GLU A 191 -12.53 -5.53 -8.30
N GLU A 192 -12.19 -6.27 -7.24
CA GLU A 192 -12.34 -5.86 -5.85
C GLU A 192 -11.19 -4.92 -5.44
N PHE A 193 -11.01 -3.82 -6.18
CA PHE A 193 -9.88 -2.88 -5.96
C PHE A 193 -9.91 -2.24 -4.56
N GLY A 194 -11.09 -1.99 -3.99
CA GLY A 194 -11.24 -1.48 -2.63
C GLY A 194 -10.66 -2.44 -1.58
N ARG A 195 -10.86 -3.75 -1.75
CA ARG A 195 -10.24 -4.79 -0.90
C ARG A 195 -8.72 -4.74 -1.03
N MET A 196 -8.19 -4.62 -2.25
CA MET A 196 -6.73 -4.56 -2.46
C MET A 196 -6.08 -3.30 -1.87
N GLN A 197 -6.78 -2.16 -1.83
CA GLN A 197 -6.29 -0.96 -1.13
C GLN A 197 -6.19 -1.19 0.38
N SER A 198 -7.19 -1.84 0.99
CA SER A 198 -7.16 -2.23 2.40
C SER A 198 -6.06 -3.24 2.68
N VAL A 199 -5.87 -4.24 1.81
CA VAL A 199 -4.78 -5.22 1.91
C VAL A 199 -3.41 -4.54 1.86
N ALA A 200 -3.21 -3.55 0.99
CA ALA A 200 -1.98 -2.77 0.96
C ALA A 200 -1.72 -2.10 2.32
N ARG A 201 -2.70 -1.37 2.87
CA ARG A 201 -2.56 -0.73 4.19
C ARG A 201 -2.22 -1.74 5.28
N VAL A 202 -2.91 -2.88 5.32
CA VAL A 202 -2.62 -3.97 6.28
C VAL A 202 -1.18 -4.47 6.13
N CYS A 203 -0.69 -4.63 4.90
CA CYS A 203 0.68 -5.10 4.67
C CYS A 203 1.73 -4.12 5.20
N ALA A 204 1.56 -2.83 4.88
CA ALA A 204 2.46 -1.78 5.34
C ALA A 204 2.46 -1.71 6.87
N THR A 205 1.29 -1.58 7.48
CA THR A 205 1.14 -1.45 8.93
C THR A 205 1.65 -2.68 9.68
N ALA A 206 1.40 -3.90 9.18
CA ALA A 206 1.96 -5.11 9.79
C ALA A 206 3.50 -5.13 9.71
N ALA A 207 4.09 -4.73 8.57
CA ALA A 207 5.54 -4.65 8.42
C ALA A 207 6.19 -3.61 9.34
N GLN A 208 5.51 -2.49 9.59
CA GLN A 208 5.93 -1.48 10.57
C GLN A 208 5.85 -2.03 12.00
N ALA A 209 4.71 -2.60 12.39
CA ALA A 209 4.48 -3.10 13.75
C ALA A 209 5.48 -4.19 14.18
N MET A 210 6.02 -4.95 13.23
CA MET A 210 7.00 -6.00 13.49
C MET A 210 8.45 -5.51 13.54
N GLY A 211 8.73 -4.25 13.16
CA GLY A 211 10.08 -3.67 13.15
C GLY A 211 10.66 -3.44 14.54
N PRO A 212 11.97 -3.23 14.71
CA PRO A 212 12.54 -2.82 15.99
C PRO A 212 11.93 -1.52 16.55
N ASP A 213 11.99 -1.35 17.87
CA ASP A 213 11.50 -0.13 18.50
C ASP A 213 12.32 1.09 18.07
N GLY A 214 11.61 2.19 17.78
CA GLY A 214 12.23 3.45 17.33
C GLY A 214 12.56 3.51 15.83
N GLU A 215 12.28 2.45 15.05
CA GLU A 215 12.41 2.51 13.59
C GLU A 215 11.29 3.36 12.98
N ASN A 216 11.61 4.59 12.58
CA ASN A 216 10.66 5.45 11.89
C ASN A 216 10.53 5.02 10.42
N THR A 217 9.39 4.44 10.08
CA THR A 217 9.09 3.88 8.76
C THR A 217 7.85 4.50 8.13
N ASP A 218 7.24 5.49 8.76
CA ASP A 218 5.94 6.05 8.38
C ASP A 218 5.99 6.60 6.95
N GLY A 219 7.01 7.41 6.63
CA GLY A 219 7.17 7.94 5.27
C GLY A 219 7.42 6.87 4.20
N LEU A 220 8.08 5.75 4.55
CA LEU A 220 8.29 4.64 3.62
C LEU A 220 7.01 3.82 3.42
N ALA A 221 6.27 3.57 4.50
CA ALA A 221 5.01 2.86 4.48
C ALA A 221 3.95 3.63 3.69
N GLU A 222 3.78 4.92 3.97
CA GLU A 222 2.86 5.80 3.24
C GLU A 222 3.21 5.86 1.75
N LYS A 223 4.49 6.09 1.42
CA LYS A 223 4.94 6.13 0.02
C LYS A 223 4.63 4.83 -0.72
N TRP A 224 4.85 3.68 -0.07
CA TRP A 224 4.54 2.38 -0.67
C TRP A 224 3.03 2.17 -0.83
N VAL A 225 2.21 2.52 0.17
CA VAL A 225 0.75 2.44 0.06
C VAL A 225 0.23 3.34 -1.06
N SER A 226 0.71 4.58 -1.15
CA SER A 226 0.32 5.51 -2.21
C SER A 226 0.68 4.96 -3.59
N ALA A 227 1.88 4.40 -3.76
CA ALA A 227 2.28 3.76 -5.01
C ALA A 227 1.34 2.59 -5.36
N LYS A 228 1.00 1.73 -4.40
CA LYS A 228 0.05 0.63 -4.62
C LYS A 228 -1.35 1.10 -4.97
N VAL A 229 -1.84 2.16 -4.35
CA VAL A 229 -3.14 2.76 -4.71
C VAL A 229 -3.12 3.28 -6.15
N GLN A 230 -2.02 3.92 -6.58
CA GLN A 230 -1.86 4.38 -7.96
C GLN A 230 -1.84 3.22 -8.96
N ASP A 231 -1.12 2.14 -8.66
CA ASP A 231 -1.10 0.92 -9.48
C ASP A 231 -2.52 0.33 -9.63
N LEU A 232 -3.27 0.26 -8.53
CA LEU A 232 -4.65 -0.26 -8.53
C LEU A 232 -5.61 0.63 -9.32
N GLU A 233 -5.49 1.95 -9.24
CA GLU A 233 -6.28 2.87 -10.06
C GLU A 233 -5.93 2.77 -11.55
N PHE A 234 -4.66 2.56 -11.88
CA PHE A 234 -4.25 2.27 -13.26
C PHE A 234 -4.87 0.98 -13.76
N LEU A 235 -4.81 -0.11 -12.99
CA LEU A 235 -5.44 -1.38 -13.33
C LEU A 235 -6.95 -1.20 -13.53
N LYS A 236 -7.64 -0.56 -12.59
CA LYS A 236 -9.08 -0.27 -12.69
C LYS A 236 -9.45 0.44 -14.00
N LYS A 237 -8.68 1.45 -14.42
CA LYS A 237 -8.86 2.13 -15.71
C LYS A 237 -8.64 1.18 -16.88
N MET A 238 -7.59 0.37 -16.85
CA MET A 238 -7.28 -0.62 -17.89
C MET A 238 -8.43 -1.63 -18.07
N PHE A 239 -8.94 -2.21 -16.99
CA PHE A 239 -10.09 -3.13 -17.02
C PHE A 239 -11.34 -2.44 -17.60
N GLY A 240 -11.60 -1.19 -17.23
CA GLY A 240 -12.68 -0.38 -17.80
C GLY A 240 -12.53 -0.16 -19.31
N SER A 241 -11.34 0.21 -19.77
CA SER A 241 -11.04 0.40 -21.19
C SER A 241 -11.21 -0.89 -21.99
N MET A 242 -10.73 -2.03 -21.50
CA MET A 242 -10.86 -3.33 -22.19
C MET A 242 -12.33 -3.76 -22.37
N ARG A 243 -13.20 -3.47 -21.39
CA ARG A 243 -14.65 -3.72 -21.56
C ARG A 243 -15.29 -2.80 -22.60
N ASN A 244 -14.88 -1.54 -22.62
CA ASN A 244 -15.42 -0.55 -23.56
C ASN A 244 -14.95 -0.82 -24.99
N THR A 245 -13.72 -1.31 -25.20
CA THR A 245 -13.26 -1.74 -26.53
C THR A 245 -14.05 -2.94 -27.04
N PHE A 246 -14.40 -3.89 -26.18
CA PHE A 246 -15.20 -5.06 -26.58
C PHE A 246 -16.67 -4.72 -26.88
N ARG A 247 -17.21 -3.67 -26.24
CA ARG A 247 -18.53 -3.12 -26.59
C ARG A 247 -18.53 -2.32 -27.88
N ALA A 248 -17.46 -1.58 -28.16
CA ALA A 248 -17.31 -0.82 -29.40
C ALA A 248 -17.06 -1.72 -30.63
N SER A 249 -16.53 -2.93 -30.43
CA SER A 249 -16.41 -3.96 -31.46
C SER A 249 -17.65 -4.85 -31.58
N GLY A 250 -18.80 -4.42 -31.05
CA GLY A 250 -20.04 -5.19 -31.09
C GLY A 250 -20.47 -5.44 -32.53
N PHE A 251 -20.20 -6.65 -33.04
CA PHE A 251 -20.87 -7.33 -34.16
C PHE A 251 -21.52 -6.40 -35.19
N GLU A 252 -20.75 -5.47 -35.77
CA GLU A 252 -21.06 -5.05 -37.11
C GLU A 252 -20.81 -6.29 -37.95
N HIS A 253 -21.88 -6.98 -38.32
CA HIS A 253 -21.85 -7.93 -39.41
C HIS A 253 -21.49 -7.10 -40.65
N THR A 254 -20.20 -6.91 -40.85
CA THR A 254 -19.65 -6.27 -42.04
C THR A 254 -19.98 -7.23 -43.15
N ARG A 255 -21.17 -7.06 -43.74
CA ARG A 255 -21.59 -7.83 -44.91
C ARG A 255 -20.52 -7.63 -45.95
N MET A 256 -19.75 -8.67 -46.19
CA MET A 256 -18.58 -8.54 -47.03
C MET A 256 -19.06 -8.38 -48.48
N PRO A 257 -18.38 -7.58 -49.32
CA PRO A 257 -18.86 -7.27 -50.67
C PRO A 257 -19.13 -8.48 -51.57
N TRP A 258 -18.53 -9.63 -51.25
CA TRP A 258 -18.73 -10.90 -51.96
C TRP A 258 -19.94 -11.72 -51.49
N GLU A 259 -20.63 -11.32 -50.41
CA GLU A 259 -21.88 -11.94 -49.95
C GLU A 259 -23.12 -11.41 -50.72
N THR A 260 -22.89 -10.54 -51.70
CA THR A 260 -23.85 -10.11 -52.71
C THR A 260 -23.35 -10.55 -54.08
N GLN A 261 -23.35 -11.86 -54.33
CA GLN A 261 -23.36 -12.36 -55.70
C GLN A 261 -24.32 -13.54 -55.75
N ASP A 262 -25.39 -13.33 -56.53
CA ASP A 262 -26.47 -14.26 -56.83
C ASP A 262 -25.97 -15.55 -57.50
#